data_AF-A0A8H6EXA2-F1
#
_entry.id   AF-A0A8H6EXA2-F1
#
_cell.length_a   1.000
_cell.length_b   1.000
_cell.length_c   1.000
_cell.angle_alpha   90.00
_cell.angle_beta   90.00
_cell.angle_gamma   90.00
#
_symmetry.space_group_name_H-M   'P 1'
#
loop_
_entity.id
_entity.type
_entity.pdbx_description
1 polymer ?
#
loop_
_entity_poly.entity_id
_entity_poly.type
_entity_poly.pdbx_seq_one_letter_code
_entity_poly.pdbx_strand_id
1 'polypeptide(L)'
;MAAITPKTTDTAPPSATKTTAAKSLASKKPVTNSSEFVHKRLVKKKVEGTPLTQTLWIAGHATTIAMGLIYTVYYLLFRSHVSKISFIAYRLALIGVFLSYSCTILSQFAQKALPSYITLLGTVNFQYLLLAVVWFFNRSSLFKLVPYLIVSVMQLATQFKIDAVLKLSPQLKIAVAYDELLVFVVLTVDTLLMRGTSGYALFLYAAFFWLRIIESENTRYLLYTMAIKLDSTMAKQKNPKVVSSWKSLKRFLTMKNERFQKEFLN
;
A
#
# COMPACT_ATOMS: atom_id res chain seq x y z
N MET A 1 -30.81 -81.37 32.02
CA MET A 1 -29.66 -81.42 31.10
C MET A 1 -28.84 -80.15 31.31
N ALA A 2 -28.21 -79.85 32.44
CA ALA A 2 -27.42 -80.64 33.38
C ALA A 2 -26.14 -81.24 32.76
N ALA A 3 -25.05 -80.53 33.04
CA ALA A 3 -23.74 -81.04 33.40
C ALA A 3 -22.90 -81.73 32.30
N ILE A 4 -21.95 -80.98 31.75
CA ILE A 4 -20.56 -81.45 31.58
C ILE A 4 -19.63 -80.32 32.03
N THR A 5 -19.39 -80.28 33.34
CA THR A 5 -18.04 -80.07 33.92
C THR A 5 -17.06 -81.06 33.25
N PRO A 6 -15.75 -80.80 33.09
CA PRO A 6 -14.90 -80.72 34.29
C PRO A 6 -13.65 -79.83 34.11
N LYS A 7 -13.11 -79.31 35.21
CA LYS A 7 -11.94 -79.86 35.90
C LYS A 7 -10.66 -79.11 35.52
N THR A 8 -10.19 -78.27 36.43
CA THR A 8 -9.32 -78.63 37.58
C THR A 8 -7.89 -78.77 37.11
N THR A 9 -7.01 -77.94 37.64
CA THR A 9 -6.20 -78.26 38.84
C THR A 9 -5.12 -79.23 38.41
N ASP A 10 -3.87 -78.87 38.58
CA ASP A 10 -3.12 -79.06 39.81
C ASP A 10 -1.69 -78.60 39.44
N THR A 11 -0.88 -77.94 40.24
CA THR A 11 -0.82 -77.93 41.70
C THR A 11 0.13 -76.81 42.11
N ALA A 12 -0.36 -75.99 43.04
CA ALA A 12 0.29 -75.34 44.17
C ALA A 12 1.55 -76.06 44.76
N PRO A 13 2.23 -75.53 45.82
CA PRO A 13 2.39 -74.18 46.39
C PRO A 13 3.92 -73.92 46.66
N PRO A 14 4.44 -73.07 47.57
CA PRO A 14 3.76 -72.28 48.59
C PRO A 14 4.25 -70.84 48.88
N SER A 15 3.40 -70.19 49.68
CA SER A 15 3.73 -69.31 50.81
C SER A 15 4.52 -68.02 50.55
N ALA A 16 3.77 -66.92 50.54
CA ALA A 16 3.82 -65.84 51.56
C ALA A 16 5.23 -65.53 52.13
N THR A 17 5.78 -64.32 52.08
CA THR A 17 5.17 -63.03 52.41
C THR A 17 6.15 -61.91 52.04
N LYS A 18 5.62 -60.85 51.42
CA LYS A 18 6.08 -59.45 51.36
C LYS A 18 7.57 -59.17 51.66
N THR A 19 8.33 -58.81 50.64
CA THR A 19 9.39 -57.79 50.71
C THR A 19 9.61 -57.20 49.30
N THR A 20 9.86 -55.89 49.32
CA THR A 20 10.18 -54.92 48.26
C THR A 20 11.02 -55.40 47.07
N ALA A 21 10.68 -54.95 45.86
CA ALA A 21 11.52 -54.12 44.96
C ALA A 21 11.24 -54.36 43.46
N ALA A 22 11.27 -53.26 42.72
CA ALA A 22 11.71 -53.11 41.33
C ALA A 22 10.95 -53.80 40.17
N LYS A 23 10.22 -52.96 39.42
CA LYS A 23 10.49 -52.65 37.99
C LYS A 23 10.51 -53.82 36.99
N SER A 24 9.44 -53.98 36.19
CA SER A 24 9.51 -54.21 34.73
C SER A 24 8.11 -54.36 34.08
N LEU A 25 8.02 -53.98 32.81
CA LEU A 25 7.05 -54.39 31.78
C LEU A 25 5.63 -53.78 31.77
N ALA A 26 5.56 -52.63 31.09
CA ALA A 26 4.68 -52.35 29.96
C ALA A 26 3.33 -53.09 29.87
N SER A 27 2.25 -52.34 30.12
CA SER A 27 0.97 -52.57 29.46
C SER A 27 0.34 -51.24 29.05
N LYS A 28 -0.07 -51.23 27.80
CA LYS A 28 -0.43 -50.12 26.90
C LYS A 28 -1.77 -49.50 27.30
N LYS A 29 -1.79 -48.17 27.49
CA LYS A 29 -3.02 -47.35 27.58
C LYS A 29 -2.94 -46.18 26.57
N PRO A 30 -4.09 -45.69 26.10
CA PRO A 30 -4.29 -45.22 24.74
C PRO A 30 -3.67 -43.84 24.48
N VAL A 31 -3.26 -43.64 23.24
CA VAL A 31 -2.84 -42.36 22.66
C VAL A 31 -3.95 -41.34 22.90
N THR A 32 -3.75 -40.49 23.90
CA THR A 32 -4.56 -39.28 24.08
C THR A 32 -3.77 -38.16 23.41
N ASN A 33 -4.30 -37.74 22.28
CA ASN A 33 -3.76 -36.73 21.41
C ASN A 33 -3.48 -35.42 22.14
N SER A 34 -2.39 -34.79 21.73
CA SER A 34 -2.18 -33.36 21.79
C SER A 34 -2.14 -32.76 23.20
N SER A 35 -0.92 -32.64 23.75
CA SER A 35 -0.60 -31.40 24.45
C SER A 35 -0.92 -30.26 23.48
N GLU A 36 -2.03 -29.56 23.71
CA GLU A 36 -2.30 -28.27 23.07
C GLU A 36 -1.17 -27.33 23.48
N PHE A 37 -0.11 -27.34 22.67
CA PHE A 37 0.81 -26.22 22.62
C PHE A 37 -0.03 -25.06 22.10
N VAL A 38 -0.62 -24.30 23.01
CA VAL A 38 -1.12 -22.96 22.71
C VAL A 38 0.10 -22.21 22.20
N HIS A 39 0.27 -22.18 20.88
CA HIS A 39 1.23 -21.33 20.21
C HIS A 39 0.81 -19.89 20.52
N LYS A 40 1.24 -19.38 21.68
CA LYS A 40 1.28 -17.94 21.92
C LYS A 40 2.21 -17.40 20.87
N ARG A 41 1.62 -16.92 19.77
CA ARG A 41 2.34 -16.09 18.81
C ARG A 41 2.92 -14.95 19.64
N LEU A 42 4.24 -14.90 19.75
CA LEU A 42 4.94 -13.74 20.28
C LEU A 42 4.62 -12.60 19.32
N VAL A 43 3.54 -11.87 19.60
CA VAL A 43 3.21 -10.65 18.88
C VAL A 43 4.33 -9.69 19.26
N LYS A 44 5.31 -9.54 18.37
CA LYS A 44 6.41 -8.61 18.55
C LYS A 44 5.77 -7.25 18.84
N LYS A 45 5.94 -6.76 20.08
CA LYS A 45 5.43 -5.46 20.52
C LYS A 45 5.95 -4.44 19.51
N LYS A 46 5.05 -3.76 18.79
CA LYS A 46 5.42 -2.64 17.93
C LYS A 46 6.17 -1.66 18.84
N VAL A 47 7.47 -1.49 18.64
CA VAL A 47 8.21 -0.47 19.37
C VAL A 47 7.64 0.84 18.84
N GLU A 48 6.79 1.46 19.65
CA GLU A 48 6.28 2.79 19.36
C GLU A 48 7.48 3.69 19.16
N GLY A 49 7.49 4.45 18.05
CA GLY A 49 8.59 5.36 17.77
C GLY A 49 8.84 6.25 18.97
N THR A 50 10.10 6.64 19.20
CA THR A 50 10.44 7.56 20.29
C THR A 50 9.49 8.77 20.25
N PRO A 51 9.12 9.36 21.40
CA PRO A 51 8.17 10.47 21.44
C PRO A 51 8.57 11.62 20.49
N LEU A 52 9.87 11.82 20.30
CA LEU A 52 10.42 12.77 19.33
C LEU A 52 10.02 12.47 17.87
N THR A 53 10.09 11.21 17.43
CA THR A 53 9.66 10.83 16.07
C THR A 53 8.17 11.07 15.85
N GLN A 54 7.34 10.79 16.85
CA GLN A 54 5.90 11.02 16.76
C GLN A 54 5.59 12.53 16.68
N THR A 55 6.24 13.35 17.49
CA THR A 55 6.09 14.81 17.45
C THR A 55 6.53 15.38 16.10
N LEU A 56 7.68 14.94 15.56
CA LEU A 56 8.16 15.37 14.24
C LEU A 56 7.22 14.95 13.12
N TRP A 57 6.65 13.74 13.21
CA TRP A 57 5.68 13.25 12.24
C TRP A 57 4.39 14.08 12.23
N ILE A 58 3.84 14.38 13.41
CA ILE A 58 2.66 15.25 13.56
C ILE A 58 2.98 16.66 13.06
N ALA A 59 4.12 17.23 13.47
CA ALA A 59 4.55 18.55 13.05
C ALA A 59 4.72 18.65 11.53
N GLY A 60 5.25 17.61 10.88
CA GLY A 60 5.37 17.53 9.42
C GLY A 60 4.02 17.59 8.73
N HIS A 61 3.08 16.72 9.10
CA HIS A 61 1.74 16.71 8.51
C HIS A 61 0.95 18.00 8.81
N ALA A 62 1.05 18.53 10.03
CA ALA A 62 0.43 19.80 10.39
C ALA A 62 0.98 20.96 9.55
N THR A 63 2.30 21.01 9.35
CA THR A 63 2.96 22.02 8.50
C THR A 63 2.52 21.90 7.06
N THR A 64 2.44 20.68 6.50
CA THR A 64 1.97 20.45 5.13
C THR A 64 0.54 20.94 4.94
N ILE A 65 -0.36 20.66 5.89
CA ILE A 65 -1.76 21.13 5.82
C ILE A 65 -1.82 22.65 5.95
N ALA A 66 -1.19 23.23 6.97
CA ALA A 66 -1.25 24.67 7.21
C ALA A 66 -0.70 25.47 6.01
N MET A 67 0.51 25.14 5.56
CA MET A 67 1.15 25.85 4.45
C MET A 67 0.50 25.52 3.10
N GLY A 68 0.01 24.29 2.91
CA GLY A 68 -0.71 23.89 1.72
C GLY A 68 -2.07 24.58 1.57
N LEU A 69 -2.82 24.72 2.67
CA LEU A 69 -4.08 25.48 2.67
C LEU A 69 -3.83 26.96 2.40
N ILE A 70 -2.81 27.56 3.03
CA ILE A 70 -2.42 28.94 2.75
C ILE A 70 -2.08 29.10 1.26
N TYR A 71 -1.30 28.17 0.69
CA TYR A 71 -0.99 28.15 -0.74
C TYR A 71 -2.25 28.04 -1.60
N THR A 72 -3.17 27.13 -1.29
CA THR A 72 -4.44 26.96 -2.03
C THR A 72 -5.32 28.20 -1.97
N VAL A 73 -5.51 28.78 -0.78
CA VAL A 73 -6.29 30.02 -0.61
C VAL A 73 -5.65 31.16 -1.38
N TYR A 74 -4.32 31.30 -1.29
CA TYR A 74 -3.61 32.35 -2.02
C TYR A 74 -3.71 32.15 -3.53
N TYR A 75 -3.61 30.91 -4.01
CA TYR A 75 -3.73 30.55 -5.41
C TYR A 75 -5.13 30.83 -5.98
N LEU A 76 -6.19 30.59 -5.20
CA LEU A 76 -7.58 30.76 -5.63
C LEU A 76 -8.11 32.20 -5.49
N LEU A 77 -7.80 32.88 -4.38
CA LEU A 77 -8.39 34.19 -4.05
C LEU A 77 -7.55 35.35 -4.54
N PHE A 78 -6.23 35.21 -4.54
CA PHE A 78 -5.32 36.30 -4.92
C PHE A 78 -4.76 36.02 -6.31
N ARG A 79 -4.50 37.09 -7.08
CA ARG A 79 -3.92 37.01 -8.44
C ARG A 79 -2.46 36.53 -8.34
N SER A 80 -2.31 35.23 -8.10
CA SER A 80 -1.21 34.55 -7.41
C SER A 80 0.02 34.22 -8.27
N HIS A 81 0.13 34.76 -9.47
CA HIS A 81 1.31 34.45 -10.30
C HIS A 81 2.58 35.16 -9.80
N VAL A 82 2.45 36.25 -9.03
CA VAL A 82 3.58 37.16 -8.70
C VAL A 82 4.00 37.14 -7.21
N SER A 83 3.22 36.52 -6.31
CA SER A 83 3.51 36.62 -4.87
C SER A 83 4.62 35.65 -4.43
N LYS A 84 5.62 36.19 -3.73
CA LYS A 84 6.68 35.38 -3.08
C LYS A 84 6.13 34.50 -1.96
N ILE A 85 4.99 34.90 -1.37
CA ILE A 85 4.33 34.19 -0.28
C ILE A 85 3.82 32.82 -0.74
N SER A 86 3.17 32.77 -1.91
CA SER A 86 2.70 31.51 -2.50
C SER A 86 3.86 30.54 -2.80
N PHE A 87 4.99 31.08 -3.26
CA PHE A 87 6.21 30.31 -3.48
C PHE A 87 6.81 29.73 -2.18
N ILE A 88 6.89 30.55 -1.12
CA ILE A 88 7.41 30.12 0.18
C ILE A 88 6.49 29.08 0.83
N ALA A 89 5.17 29.32 0.82
CA ALA A 89 4.18 28.41 1.37
C ALA A 89 4.23 27.04 0.69
N TYR A 90 4.36 27.00 -0.65
CA TYR A 90 4.53 25.75 -1.40
C TYR A 90 5.80 24.99 -0.96
N ARG A 91 6.94 25.67 -0.81
CA ARG A 91 8.20 25.03 -0.39
C ARG A 91 8.13 24.53 1.06
N LEU A 92 7.56 25.30 1.97
CA LEU A 92 7.37 24.88 3.36
C LEU A 92 6.43 23.68 3.47
N ALA A 93 5.37 23.63 2.64
CA ALA A 93 4.48 22.48 2.58
C ALA A 93 5.23 21.21 2.15
N LEU A 94 6.10 21.30 1.14
CA LEU A 94 6.95 20.19 0.69
C LEU A 94 8.00 19.77 1.73
N ILE A 95 8.54 20.70 2.51
CA ILE A 95 9.44 20.37 3.62
C ILE A 95 8.70 19.57 4.70
N GLY A 96 7.44 19.92 5.00
CA GLY A 96 6.58 19.14 5.89
C GLY A 96 6.32 17.71 5.37
N VAL A 97 6.14 17.56 4.05
CA VAL A 97 6.03 16.25 3.38
C VAL A 97 7.34 15.48 3.55
N PHE A 98 8.48 16.10 3.24
CA PHE A 98 9.78 15.46 3.40
C PHE A 98 10.00 14.96 4.82
N LEU A 99 9.68 15.77 5.84
CA LEU A 99 9.83 15.42 7.25
C LEU A 99 8.92 14.25 7.66
N SER A 100 7.63 14.33 7.34
CA SER A 100 6.63 13.32 7.72
C SER A 100 6.87 11.96 7.06
N TYR A 101 7.16 11.94 5.76
CA TYR A 101 7.45 10.69 5.04
C TYR A 101 8.80 10.10 5.45
N SER A 102 9.84 10.92 5.67
CA SER A 102 11.12 10.43 6.21
C SER A 102 10.93 9.76 7.56
N CYS A 103 10.16 10.38 8.47
CA CYS A 103 9.84 9.78 9.76
C CYS A 103 9.02 8.48 9.63
N THR A 104 8.07 8.45 8.68
CA THR A 104 7.26 7.25 8.41
C THR A 104 8.14 6.08 7.98
N ILE A 105 9.05 6.30 7.03
CA ILE A 105 9.99 5.29 6.54
C ILE A 105 10.89 4.79 7.67
N LEU A 106 11.48 5.71 8.45
CA LEU A 106 12.31 5.34 9.60
C LEU A 106 11.52 4.49 10.59
N SER A 107 10.28 4.87 10.92
CA SER A 107 9.45 4.12 11.87
C SER A 107 9.00 2.75 11.32
N GLN A 108 8.78 2.63 10.01
CA GLN A 108 8.33 1.41 9.35
C GLN A 108 9.47 0.38 9.21
N PHE A 109 10.68 0.85 8.87
CA PHE A 109 11.84 -0.01 8.59
C PHE A 109 12.84 -0.12 9.74
N ALA A 110 12.80 0.72 10.76
CA ALA A 110 13.57 0.46 11.99
C ALA A 110 13.13 -0.83 12.70
N GLN A 111 11.92 -1.34 12.42
CA GLN A 111 11.36 -2.54 13.05
C GLN A 111 11.73 -3.86 12.35
N LYS A 112 12.03 -3.78 11.04
CA LYS A 112 12.34 -4.90 10.15
C LYS A 112 13.57 -4.47 9.36
N ALA A 113 14.71 -5.12 9.61
CA ALA A 113 16.02 -4.84 9.02
C ALA A 113 15.93 -4.20 7.62
N LEU A 114 16.77 -3.19 7.37
CA LEU A 114 16.70 -2.34 6.18
C LEU A 114 16.45 -3.19 4.91
N PRO A 115 15.28 -3.00 4.26
CA PRO A 115 14.97 -3.73 3.05
C PRO A 115 15.95 -3.38 1.93
N SER A 116 16.04 -4.26 0.94
CA SER A 116 16.76 -3.96 -0.31
C SER A 116 16.18 -2.68 -0.95
N TYR A 117 17.03 -1.86 -1.57
CA TYR A 117 16.64 -0.58 -2.18
C TYR A 117 15.45 -0.71 -3.16
N ILE A 118 15.37 -1.82 -3.89
CA ILE A 118 14.26 -2.10 -4.81
C ILE A 118 12.93 -2.24 -4.08
N THR A 119 12.93 -2.92 -2.93
CA THR A 119 11.71 -3.09 -2.13
C THR A 119 11.28 -1.78 -1.47
N LEU A 120 12.23 -0.90 -1.13
CA LEU A 120 11.91 0.44 -0.65
C LEU A 120 11.26 1.29 -1.76
N LEU A 121 11.77 1.20 -2.99
CA LEU A 121 11.23 1.88 -4.17
C LEU A 121 9.82 1.43 -4.54
N GLY A 122 9.48 0.16 -4.28
CA GLY A 122 8.10 -0.35 -4.42
C GLY A 122 7.13 0.28 -3.42
N THR A 123 7.60 0.79 -2.28
CA THR A 123 6.66 1.36 -1.29
C THR A 123 6.13 2.73 -1.70
N VAL A 124 4.80 2.87 -1.64
CA VAL A 124 4.09 4.12 -1.98
C VAL A 124 4.61 5.30 -1.15
N ASN A 125 4.94 5.10 0.13
CA ASN A 125 5.47 6.15 1.00
C ASN A 125 6.81 6.71 0.50
N PHE A 126 7.72 5.83 0.04
CA PHE A 126 9.01 6.26 -0.48
C PHE A 126 8.89 6.91 -1.85
N GLN A 127 8.00 6.41 -2.72
CA GLN A 127 7.70 7.07 -3.99
C GLN A 127 7.20 8.50 -3.79
N TYR A 128 6.31 8.72 -2.82
CA TYR A 128 5.84 10.07 -2.47
C TYR A 128 6.95 10.99 -1.96
N LEU A 129 7.89 10.46 -1.15
CA LEU A 129 9.07 11.18 -0.70
C LEU A 129 9.95 11.62 -1.88
N LEU A 130 10.28 10.70 -2.79
CA LEU A 130 11.10 11.01 -3.96
C LEU A 130 10.41 12.02 -4.89
N LEU A 131 9.11 11.85 -5.13
CA LEU A 131 8.33 12.82 -5.90
C LEU A 131 8.33 14.20 -5.24
N ALA A 132 8.27 14.30 -3.90
CA ALA A 132 8.33 15.57 -3.20
C ALA A 132 9.67 16.29 -3.45
N VAL A 133 10.78 15.55 -3.53
CA VAL A 133 12.10 16.10 -3.91
C VAL A 133 12.08 16.61 -5.36
N VAL A 134 11.53 15.84 -6.30
CA VAL A 134 11.39 16.28 -7.69
C VAL A 134 10.55 17.56 -7.79
N TRP A 135 9.46 17.65 -7.02
CA TRP A 135 8.58 18.81 -6.97
C TRP A 135 9.18 20.02 -6.27
N PHE A 136 10.18 19.83 -5.43
CA PHE A 136 10.91 20.92 -4.79
C PHE A 136 11.75 21.73 -5.79
N PHE A 137 12.31 21.05 -6.79
CA PHE A 137 13.11 21.69 -7.86
C PHE A 137 12.28 22.14 -9.06
N ASN A 138 11.03 21.68 -9.18
CA ASN A 138 10.15 22.01 -10.30
C ASN A 138 9.27 23.24 -9.98
N ARG A 139 8.66 23.81 -11.02
CA ARG A 139 7.67 24.90 -10.91
C ARG A 139 6.50 24.49 -10.01
N SER A 140 6.11 25.41 -9.12
CA SER A 140 4.97 25.27 -8.21
C SER A 140 3.67 25.07 -8.98
N SER A 141 2.93 24.03 -8.61
CA SER A 141 1.61 23.73 -9.17
C SER A 141 0.75 23.07 -8.10
N LEU A 142 -0.49 23.53 -7.99
CA LEU A 142 -1.45 23.05 -6.99
C LEU A 142 -1.77 21.56 -7.16
N PHE A 143 -1.95 21.11 -8.39
CA PHE A 143 -2.24 19.71 -8.70
C PHE A 143 -1.16 18.74 -8.19
N LYS A 144 0.10 19.19 -8.10
CA LYS A 144 1.18 18.35 -7.54
C LYS A 144 1.09 18.21 -6.02
N LEU A 145 0.46 19.16 -5.34
CA LEU A 145 0.41 19.25 -3.87
C LEU A 145 -0.85 18.59 -3.28
N VAL A 146 -1.95 18.59 -4.02
CA VAL A 146 -3.23 17.98 -3.64
C VAL A 146 -3.12 16.56 -3.05
N PRO A 147 -2.37 15.62 -3.65
CA PRO A 147 -2.37 14.24 -3.15
C PRO A 147 -1.68 14.17 -1.79
N TYR A 148 -0.65 15.00 -1.56
CA TYR A 148 0.03 15.12 -0.28
C TYR A 148 -0.85 15.74 0.80
N LEU A 149 -1.71 16.69 0.45
CA LEU A 149 -2.65 17.30 1.39
C LEU A 149 -3.71 16.29 1.84
N ILE A 150 -4.31 15.57 0.89
CA ILE A 150 -5.32 14.55 1.20
C ILE A 150 -4.72 13.46 2.09
N VAL A 151 -3.52 12.97 1.74
CA VAL A 151 -2.84 11.96 2.57
C VAL A 151 -2.51 12.50 3.95
N SER A 152 -2.01 13.75 4.06
CA SER A 152 -1.70 14.34 5.38
C SER A 152 -2.94 14.50 6.26
N VAL A 153 -4.07 14.92 5.70
CA VAL A 153 -5.36 14.98 6.42
C VAL A 153 -5.79 13.59 6.89
N MET A 154 -5.69 12.58 6.03
CA MET A 154 -6.04 11.21 6.36
C MET A 154 -5.16 10.63 7.48
N GLN A 155 -3.86 10.92 7.45
CA GLN A 155 -2.90 10.47 8.47
C GLN A 155 -3.21 11.10 9.84
N LEU A 156 -3.43 12.41 9.90
CA LEU A 156 -3.81 13.07 11.15
C LEU A 156 -5.18 12.63 11.64
N ALA A 157 -6.16 12.46 10.75
CA ALA A 157 -7.47 11.95 11.12
C ALA A 157 -7.41 10.54 11.71
N THR A 158 -6.52 9.68 11.19
CA THR A 158 -6.30 8.34 11.74
C THR A 158 -5.64 8.41 13.12
N GLN A 159 -4.65 9.30 13.30
CA GLN A 159 -3.95 9.48 14.57
C GLN A 159 -4.88 10.02 15.68
N PHE A 160 -5.73 10.99 15.35
CA PHE A 160 -6.69 11.60 16.29
C PHE A 160 -8.05 10.87 16.34
N LYS A 161 -8.22 9.77 15.59
CA LYS A 161 -9.46 8.97 15.50
C LYS A 161 -10.69 9.81 15.17
N ILE A 162 -10.60 10.62 14.12
CA ILE A 162 -11.72 11.47 13.66
C ILE A 162 -12.62 10.65 12.73
N ASP A 163 -13.76 10.20 13.24
CA ASP A 163 -14.69 9.33 12.52
C ASP A 163 -15.24 9.96 11.23
N ALA A 164 -15.47 11.27 11.21
CA ALA A 164 -16.02 11.96 10.05
C ALA A 164 -15.13 11.84 8.81
N VAL A 165 -13.83 12.06 8.98
CA VAL A 165 -12.84 11.95 7.88
C VAL A 165 -12.59 10.49 7.53
N LEU A 166 -12.61 9.59 8.52
CA LEU A 166 -12.37 8.17 8.28
C LEU A 166 -13.49 7.53 7.44
N LYS A 167 -14.75 7.98 7.60
CA LYS A 167 -15.87 7.59 6.71
C LYS A 167 -15.66 8.03 5.26
N LEU A 168 -15.00 9.18 5.04
CA LEU A 168 -14.67 9.69 3.71
C LEU A 168 -13.37 9.08 3.13
N SER A 169 -12.61 8.32 3.92
CA SER A 169 -11.34 7.73 3.49
C SER A 169 -11.38 6.96 2.16
N PRO A 170 -12.40 6.13 1.80
CA PRO A 170 -12.42 5.48 0.50
C PRO A 170 -12.56 6.48 -0.65
N GLN A 171 -13.40 7.52 -0.48
CA GLN A 171 -13.60 8.56 -1.48
C GLN A 171 -12.32 9.40 -1.68
N LEU A 172 -11.62 9.71 -0.58
CA LEU A 172 -10.35 10.43 -0.62
C LEU A 172 -9.24 9.64 -1.34
N LYS A 173 -9.16 8.32 -1.15
CA LYS A 173 -8.21 7.47 -1.88
C LYS A 173 -8.46 7.45 -3.38
N ILE A 174 -9.74 7.40 -3.78
CA ILE A 174 -10.14 7.48 -5.18
C ILE A 174 -9.81 8.87 -5.75
N ALA A 175 -10.07 9.93 -4.98
CA ALA A 175 -9.73 11.30 -5.38
C ALA A 175 -8.22 11.48 -5.61
N VAL A 176 -7.38 10.90 -4.75
CA VAL A 176 -5.92 10.86 -4.95
C VAL A 176 -5.54 10.15 -6.25
N ALA A 177 -6.18 9.02 -6.58
CA ALA A 177 -5.91 8.32 -7.83
C ALA A 177 -6.31 9.15 -9.07
N TYR A 178 -7.41 9.92 -9.00
CA TYR A 178 -7.78 10.86 -10.06
C TYR A 178 -6.78 11.99 -10.22
N ASP A 179 -6.32 12.55 -9.10
CA ASP A 179 -5.32 13.63 -9.10
C ASP A 179 -3.98 13.15 -9.66
N GLU A 180 -3.53 11.93 -9.33
CA GLU A 180 -2.33 11.34 -9.91
C GLU A 180 -2.40 11.22 -11.44
N LEU A 181 -3.56 10.83 -11.98
CA LEU A 181 -3.79 10.78 -13.41
C LEU A 181 -3.83 12.20 -14.01
N LEU A 182 -4.45 13.15 -13.32
CA LEU A 182 -4.50 14.54 -13.74
C LEU A 182 -3.08 15.13 -13.84
N VAL A 183 -2.23 14.88 -12.84
CA VAL A 183 -0.81 15.30 -12.86
C VAL A 183 -0.09 14.69 -14.07
N PHE A 184 -0.33 13.42 -14.39
CA PHE A 184 0.24 12.80 -15.59
C PHE A 184 -0.16 13.55 -16.88
N VAL A 185 -1.45 13.85 -17.03
CA VAL A 185 -1.99 14.56 -18.20
C VAL A 185 -1.46 15.98 -18.29
N VAL A 186 -1.45 16.73 -17.17
CA VAL A 186 -0.94 18.10 -17.12
C VAL A 186 0.54 18.14 -17.50
N LEU A 187 1.36 17.23 -16.98
CA LEU A 187 2.77 17.15 -17.34
C LEU A 187 2.97 16.80 -18.82
N THR A 188 2.11 15.93 -19.38
CA THR A 188 2.14 15.57 -20.80
C THR A 188 1.84 16.79 -21.68
N VAL A 189 0.80 17.54 -21.34
CA VAL A 189 0.44 18.78 -22.05
C VAL A 189 1.55 19.83 -21.91
N ASP A 190 2.09 20.05 -20.70
CA ASP A 190 3.18 21.00 -20.48
C ASP A 190 4.47 20.59 -21.20
N THR A 191 4.71 19.29 -21.40
CA THR A 191 5.85 18.78 -22.18
C THR A 191 5.62 18.97 -23.68
N LEU A 192 4.42 18.68 -24.16
CA LEU A 192 4.06 18.89 -25.58
C LEU A 192 4.08 20.37 -25.97
N LEU A 193 3.69 21.25 -25.06
CA LEU A 193 3.79 22.70 -25.20
C LEU A 193 5.21 23.24 -24.94
N MET A 194 6.21 22.36 -24.75
CA MET A 194 7.62 22.71 -24.48
C MET A 194 7.81 23.75 -23.37
N ARG A 195 6.99 23.68 -22.31
CA ARG A 195 7.05 24.62 -21.19
C ARG A 195 8.17 24.27 -20.22
N GLY A 196 9.35 24.82 -20.45
CA GLY A 196 10.45 24.86 -19.48
C GLY A 196 10.93 23.48 -19.03
N THR A 197 10.91 23.23 -17.72
CA THR A 197 11.47 22.03 -17.06
C THR A 197 10.54 20.80 -17.09
N SER A 198 9.47 20.81 -17.89
CA SER A 198 8.43 19.77 -17.87
C SER A 198 8.89 18.41 -18.41
N GLY A 199 9.82 18.39 -19.38
CA GLY A 199 10.24 17.16 -20.04
C GLY A 199 10.89 16.11 -19.12
N TYR A 200 11.89 16.51 -18.31
CA TYR A 200 12.51 15.56 -17.36
C TYR A 200 11.54 15.17 -16.25
N ALA A 201 10.67 16.09 -15.83
CA ALA A 201 9.67 15.83 -14.80
C ALA A 201 8.64 14.80 -15.26
N LEU A 202 8.24 14.85 -16.53
CA LEU A 202 7.38 13.83 -17.14
C LEU A 202 8.05 12.47 -17.16
N PHE A 203 9.32 12.40 -17.57
CA PHE A 203 10.05 11.15 -17.62
C PHE A 203 10.14 10.49 -16.22
N LEU A 204 10.56 11.27 -15.21
CA LEU A 204 10.62 10.78 -13.83
C LEU A 204 9.24 10.39 -13.31
N TYR A 205 8.23 11.22 -13.53
CA TYR A 205 6.87 10.93 -13.08
C TYR A 205 6.29 9.70 -13.76
N ALA A 206 6.57 9.46 -15.05
CA ALA A 206 6.14 8.28 -15.78
C ALA A 206 6.74 6.99 -15.19
N ALA A 207 8.02 7.01 -14.80
CA ALA A 207 8.66 5.88 -14.13
C ALA A 207 7.99 5.56 -12.79
N PHE A 208 7.72 6.58 -11.96
CA PHE A 208 6.99 6.40 -10.70
C PHE A 208 5.53 6.01 -10.90
N PHE A 209 4.87 6.54 -11.92
CA PHE A 209 3.49 6.21 -12.25
C PHE A 209 3.37 4.75 -12.68
N TRP A 210 4.34 4.23 -13.42
CA TRP A 210 4.42 2.81 -13.76
C TRP A 210 4.50 1.93 -12.50
N LEU A 211 5.43 2.25 -11.60
CA LEU A 211 5.53 1.57 -10.29
C LEU A 211 4.24 1.70 -9.50
N ARG A 212 3.56 2.85 -9.60
CA ARG A 212 2.30 3.08 -8.92
C ARG A 212 1.17 2.21 -9.43
N ILE A 213 1.10 1.97 -10.74
CA ILE A 213 0.12 1.04 -11.31
C ILE A 213 0.33 -0.37 -10.74
N ILE A 214 1.57 -0.78 -10.48
CA ILE A 214 1.84 -2.12 -9.94
C ILE A 214 1.36 -2.21 -8.48
N GLU A 215 1.64 -1.20 -7.68
CA GLU A 215 1.44 -1.21 -6.22
C GLU A 215 0.01 -0.78 -5.79
N SER A 216 -0.60 0.18 -6.48
CA SER A 216 -1.89 0.76 -6.10
C SER A 216 -3.07 0.04 -6.76
N GLU A 217 -3.91 -0.60 -5.96
CA GLU A 217 -5.19 -1.16 -6.42
C GLU A 217 -6.14 -0.07 -6.96
N ASN A 218 -6.19 1.09 -6.30
CA ASN A 218 -7.09 2.18 -6.69
C ASN A 218 -6.73 2.78 -8.05
N THR A 219 -5.42 2.98 -8.29
CA THR A 219 -4.92 3.51 -9.57
C THR A 219 -5.20 2.52 -10.70
N ARG A 220 -5.01 1.22 -10.47
CA ARG A 220 -5.39 0.16 -11.42
C ARG A 220 -6.87 0.18 -11.75
N TYR A 221 -7.72 0.16 -10.71
CA TYR A 221 -9.18 0.17 -10.88
C TYR A 221 -9.66 1.39 -11.68
N LEU A 222 -9.08 2.56 -11.41
CA LEU A 222 -9.36 3.79 -12.14
C LEU A 222 -8.95 3.68 -13.62
N LEU A 223 -7.76 3.15 -13.91
CA LEU A 223 -7.31 2.94 -15.29
C LEU A 223 -8.21 1.95 -16.05
N TYR A 224 -8.63 0.86 -15.40
CA TYR A 224 -9.57 -0.09 -16.00
C TYR A 224 -10.92 0.55 -16.30
N THR A 225 -11.50 1.29 -15.35
CA THR A 225 -12.79 1.98 -15.56
C THR A 225 -12.69 3.08 -16.61
N MET A 226 -11.58 3.82 -16.67
CA MET A 226 -11.30 4.76 -17.76
C MET A 226 -11.19 4.05 -19.11
N ALA A 227 -10.48 2.92 -19.18
CA ALA A 227 -10.36 2.15 -20.42
C ALA A 227 -11.73 1.67 -20.92
N ILE A 228 -12.61 1.18 -20.04
CA ILE A 228 -13.98 0.78 -20.39
C ILE A 228 -14.82 1.98 -20.85
N LYS A 229 -14.74 3.12 -20.14
CA LYS A 229 -15.45 4.34 -20.53
C LYS A 229 -14.99 4.86 -21.89
N LEU A 230 -13.68 4.90 -22.14
CA LEU A 230 -13.11 5.24 -23.42
C LEU A 230 -13.61 4.29 -24.50
N ASP A 231 -13.58 2.99 -24.25
CA ASP A 231 -14.08 1.99 -25.20
C ASP A 231 -15.56 2.21 -25.54
N SER A 232 -16.40 2.42 -24.53
CA SER A 232 -17.83 2.70 -24.72
C SER A 232 -18.07 4.00 -25.50
N THR A 233 -17.22 5.01 -25.31
CA THR A 233 -17.30 6.30 -26.01
C THR A 233 -16.89 6.16 -27.46
N MET A 234 -15.82 5.40 -27.72
CA MET A 234 -15.37 5.09 -29.08
C MET A 234 -16.38 4.23 -29.83
N ALA A 235 -17.06 3.29 -29.15
CA ALA A 235 -18.12 2.47 -29.72
C ALA A 235 -19.38 3.27 -30.09
N LYS A 236 -19.70 4.33 -29.32
CA LYS A 236 -20.82 5.25 -29.61
C LYS A 236 -20.53 6.23 -30.74
N GLN A 237 -19.28 6.34 -31.17
CA GLN A 237 -18.88 7.38 -32.11
C GLN A 237 -19.32 7.04 -33.54
N LYS A 238 -20.04 7.96 -34.19
CA LYS A 238 -20.61 7.74 -35.54
C LYS A 238 -19.57 7.83 -36.66
N ASN A 239 -18.38 8.39 -36.40
CA ASN A 239 -17.36 8.57 -37.43
C ASN A 239 -16.64 7.23 -37.74
N PRO A 240 -16.80 6.67 -38.96
CA PRO A 240 -16.28 5.34 -39.30
C PRO A 240 -14.75 5.25 -39.25
N LYS A 241 -14.02 6.37 -39.45
CA LYS A 241 -12.55 6.39 -39.40
C LYS A 241 -12.01 6.18 -37.98
N VAL A 242 -12.66 6.77 -36.98
CA VAL A 242 -12.23 6.64 -35.57
C VAL A 242 -12.52 5.22 -35.06
N VAL A 243 -13.67 4.66 -35.43
CA VAL A 243 -14.06 3.29 -35.05
C VAL A 243 -13.13 2.26 -35.70
N SER A 244 -12.74 2.44 -36.96
CA SER A 244 -11.81 1.52 -37.63
C SER A 244 -10.40 1.57 -37.04
N SER A 245 -9.86 2.77 -36.78
CA SER A 245 -8.58 2.94 -36.08
C SER A 245 -8.60 2.34 -34.67
N TRP A 246 -9.69 2.52 -33.94
CA TRP A 246 -9.88 1.91 -32.62
C TRP A 246 -9.92 0.38 -32.68
N LYS A 247 -10.61 -0.18 -33.68
CA LYS A 247 -10.67 -1.64 -33.91
C LYS A 247 -9.29 -2.21 -34.26
N SER A 248 -8.49 -1.51 -35.06
CA SER A 248 -7.12 -1.90 -35.36
C SER A 248 -6.23 -1.87 -34.12
N LEU A 249 -6.35 -0.84 -33.27
CA LEU A 249 -5.63 -0.75 -32.01
C LEU A 249 -6.01 -1.91 -31.06
N LYS A 250 -7.32 -2.22 -30.94
CA LYS A 250 -7.79 -3.38 -30.18
C LYS A 250 -7.18 -4.68 -30.67
N ARG A 251 -7.22 -4.93 -31.99
CA ARG A 251 -6.64 -6.14 -32.60
C ARG A 251 -5.15 -6.26 -32.27
N PHE A 252 -4.40 -5.17 -32.34
CA PHE A 252 -2.98 -5.16 -31.99
C PHE A 252 -2.73 -5.51 -30.52
N LEU A 253 -3.52 -4.94 -29.60
CA LEU A 253 -3.42 -5.24 -28.17
C LEU A 253 -3.79 -6.69 -27.85
N THR A 254 -4.87 -7.22 -28.44
CA THR A 254 -5.29 -8.62 -28.26
C THR A 254 -4.24 -9.59 -28.79
N MET A 255 -3.70 -9.35 -30.00
CA MET A 255 -2.62 -10.18 -30.55
C MET A 255 -1.38 -10.22 -29.65
N LYS A 256 -1.00 -9.08 -29.05
CA LYS A 256 0.10 -9.05 -28.08
C LYS A 256 -0.22 -9.86 -26.83
N ASN A 257 -1.45 -9.75 -26.32
CA ASN A 257 -1.86 -10.49 -25.13
C ASN A 257 -1.91 -12.01 -25.38
N GLU A 258 -2.44 -12.44 -26.52
CA GLU A 258 -2.49 -13.86 -26.92
C GLU A 258 -1.09 -14.44 -27.14
N ARG A 259 -0.17 -13.67 -27.75
CA ARG A 259 1.24 -14.08 -27.89
C ARG A 259 1.88 -14.30 -26.52
N PHE A 260 1.67 -13.36 -25.60
CA PHE A 260 2.16 -13.49 -24.23
C PHE A 260 1.57 -14.73 -23.54
N GLN A 261 0.26 -14.99 -23.67
CA GLN A 261 -0.33 -16.20 -23.09
C GLN A 261 0.27 -17.49 -23.68
N LYS A 262 0.48 -17.55 -25.00
CA LYS A 262 1.09 -18.73 -25.64
C LYS A 262 2.56 -18.95 -25.27
N GLU A 263 3.29 -17.88 -24.94
CA GLU A 263 4.73 -17.93 -24.68
C GLU A 263 5.06 -18.17 -23.19
N PHE A 264 4.15 -17.82 -22.28
CA PHE A 264 4.38 -17.91 -20.83
C PHE A 264 3.40 -18.81 -20.07
N LEU A 265 2.25 -19.20 -20.63
CA LEU A 265 1.23 -20.02 -19.97
C LEU A 265 0.98 -21.38 -20.63
N ASN A 266 1.51 -21.61 -21.84
CA ASN A 266 1.55 -22.90 -22.53
C ASN A 266 3.00 -23.37 -22.66
#